data_AF-A0A3D5N3I5-F1
#
_entry.id   AF-A0A3D5N3I5-F1
#
_cell.length_a   1.000
_cell.length_b   1.000
_cell.length_c   1.000
_cell.angle_alpha   90.00
_cell.angle_beta   90.00
_cell.angle_gamma   90.00
#
_symmetry.space_group_name_H-M   'P 1'
#
loop_
_entity.id
_entity.type
_entity.pdbx_description
1 polymer ?
#
loop_
_entity_poly.entity_id
_entity_poly.type
_entity_poly.pdbx_seq_one_letter_code
_entity_poly.pdbx_strand_id
1 'polypeptide(L)' 'MSSTMSRTYAKRSLHSIVAHDLGMRIVSGKLVPGDVLPTEAALSESLDVSRTALREAIKILSAKG' A
#
# COMPACT_ATOMS: atom_id res chain seq x y z
N MET A 1 -17.65 4.87 -19.92
CA MET A 1 -17.17 5.61 -18.73
C MET A 1 -16.09 4.79 -18.04
N SER A 2 -14.82 5.21 -18.10
CA SER A 2 -13.73 4.92 -17.15
C SER A 2 -12.37 5.16 -17.82
N SER A 3 -11.90 6.41 -17.84
CA SER A 3 -10.49 6.71 -18.14
C SER A 3 -10.14 8.12 -17.67
N THR A 4 -9.86 8.25 -16.37
CA THR A 4 -9.22 9.45 -15.79
C THR A 4 -8.13 9.12 -14.75
N MET A 5 -7.74 7.85 -14.59
CA MET A 5 -6.73 7.44 -13.58
C MET A 5 -5.27 7.36 -14.10
N SER A 6 -4.91 7.91 -15.29
CA SER A 6 -3.59 7.62 -15.91
C SER A 6 -2.83 8.82 -16.47
N ARG A 7 -2.52 9.80 -15.60
CA ARG A 7 -1.40 10.72 -15.90
C ARG A 7 -0.57 11.09 -14.67
N THR A 8 -1.16 11.11 -13.48
CA THR A 8 -0.42 11.34 -12.22
C THR A 8 0.21 10.06 -11.64
N TYR A 9 -0.30 8.88 -12.00
CA TYR A 9 0.23 7.58 -11.53
C TYR A 9 1.57 7.20 -12.18
N ALA A 10 1.88 7.71 -13.37
CA ALA A 10 3.11 7.36 -14.11
C ALA A 10 4.41 7.85 -13.44
N LYS A 11 4.33 8.70 -12.41
CA LYS A 11 5.46 9.13 -11.57
C LYS A 11 5.38 8.63 -10.13
N ARG A 12 4.36 7.85 -9.75
CA ARG A 12 4.29 7.28 -8.41
C ARG A 12 5.26 6.13 -8.30
N SER A 13 6.23 6.28 -7.41
CA SER A 13 7.10 5.20 -7.00
C SER A 13 6.29 3.99 -6.50
N LEU A 14 6.81 2.78 -6.69
CA LEU A 14 6.13 1.53 -6.26
C LEU A 14 5.69 1.57 -4.79
N HIS A 15 6.50 2.16 -3.91
CA HIS A 15 6.15 2.34 -2.50
C HIS A 15 4.96 3.29 -2.28
N SER A 16 4.76 4.29 -3.14
CA SER A 16 3.57 5.17 -3.08
C SER A 16 2.29 4.46 -3.49
N ILE A 17 2.38 3.53 -4.46
CA ILE A 17 1.24 2.71 -4.90
C ILE A 17 0.86 1.73 -3.79
N VAL A 18 1.85 1.05 -3.20
CA VAL A 18 1.65 0.13 -2.08
C VAL A 18 1.08 0.88 -0.86
N ALA A 19 1.61 2.06 -0.53
CA ALA A 19 1.10 2.86 0.58
C ALA A 19 -0.36 3.25 0.36
N HIS A 20 -0.71 3.64 -0.87
CA HIS A 20 -2.09 3.97 -1.20
C HIS A 20 -3.02 2.75 -1.08
N ASP A 21 -2.62 1.59 -1.61
CA ASP A 21 -3.43 0.37 -1.53
C ASP A 21 -3.65 -0.07 -0.08
N LEU A 22 -2.58 -0.12 0.73
CA LEU A 22 -2.69 -0.46 2.15
C LEU A 22 -3.59 0.55 2.89
N GLY A 23 -3.42 1.85 2.63
CA GLY A 23 -4.24 2.91 3.21
C GLY A 23 -5.72 2.74 2.87
N MET A 24 -6.04 2.37 1.62
CA MET A 24 -7.42 2.07 1.22
C MET A 24 -7.98 0.85 1.94
N ARG A 25 -7.17 -0.20 2.15
CA ARG A 25 -7.60 -1.38 2.92
C ARG A 25 -7.90 -1.04 4.38
N ILE A 26 -7.07 -0.20 5.01
CA ILE A 26 -7.28 0.31 6.37
C ILE A 26 -8.58 1.12 6.45
N VAL A 27 -8.76 2.12 5.59
CA VAL A 27 -9.96 2.99 5.59
C VAL A 27 -11.23 2.21 5.24
N SER A 28 -11.13 1.16 4.41
CA SER A 28 -12.26 0.29 4.08
C SER A 28 -12.64 -0.70 5.20
N GLY A 29 -11.87 -0.75 6.30
CA GLY A 29 -12.10 -1.70 7.40
C GLY A 29 -11.69 -3.15 7.09
N LYS A 30 -11.03 -3.40 5.95
CA LYS A 30 -10.44 -4.71 5.64
C LYS A 30 -9.21 -5.02 6.50
N LEU A 31 -8.55 -3.99 6.99
CA LEU A 31 -7.49 -4.08 7.99
C LEU A 31 -7.95 -3.25 9.18
N VAL A 32 -8.35 -3.89 10.27
CA VAL A 32 -8.77 -3.19 11.48
C VAL A 32 -7.60 -2.95 12.43
N PRO A 33 -7.59 -1.83 13.16
CA PRO A 33 -6.59 -1.59 14.20
C PRO A 33 -6.58 -2.73 15.22
N GLY A 34 -5.40 -3.31 15.45
CA GLY A 34 -5.22 -4.46 16.36
C GLY A 34 -5.19 -5.83 15.66
N ASP A 35 -5.60 -5.92 14.39
CA ASP A 35 -5.35 -7.13 13.61
C ASP A 35 -3.86 -7.28 13.32
N VAL A 36 -3.40 -8.52 13.42
CA VAL A 36 -2.05 -8.89 13.00
C VAL A 36 -1.99 -8.79 11.49
N LEU A 37 -1.26 -7.79 10.99
CA LEU A 37 -0.96 -7.71 9.56
C LEU A 37 -0.26 -9.00 9.11
N PRO A 38 -0.56 -9.51 7.90
CA PRO A 38 0.23 -10.59 7.33
C PRO A 38 1.70 -10.19 7.30
N THR A 39 2.60 -11.18 7.41
CA THR A 39 4.05 -10.90 7.43
C THR A 39 4.48 -10.08 6.22
N GLU A 40 5.58 -9.32 6.34
CA GLU A 40 6.12 -8.54 5.21
C GLU A 40 6.31 -9.41 3.96
N ALA A 41 6.70 -10.68 4.14
CA ALA A 41 6.84 -11.65 3.05
C ALA A 41 5.50 -11.91 2.35
N ALA A 42 4.46 -12.28 3.10
CA ALA A 42 3.14 -12.58 2.56
C ALA A 42 2.49 -11.35 1.88
N LEU A 43 2.65 -10.15 2.45
CA LEU A 43 2.19 -8.92 1.82
C LEU A 43 2.95 -8.62 0.54
N SER A 44 4.29 -8.77 0.55
CA SER A 44 5.13 -8.52 -0.62
C SER A 44 4.81 -9.47 -1.77
N GLU A 45 4.52 -10.74 -1.48
CA GLU A 45 4.08 -11.73 -2.46
C GLU A 45 2.67 -11.43 -2.98
N SER A 46 1.72 -11.11 -2.10
CA SER A 46 0.34 -10.82 -2.49
C SER A 46 0.19 -9.54 -3.34
N LEU A 47 1.12 -8.60 -3.17
CA LEU A 47 1.14 -7.32 -3.87
C LEU A 47 2.14 -7.31 -5.04
N ASP A 48 2.86 -8.41 -5.26
CA ASP A 48 3.93 -8.54 -6.26
C ASP A 48 4.96 -7.38 -6.21
N VAL A 49 5.41 -7.06 -4.99
CA VAL A 49 6.37 -5.98 -4.74
C VAL A 49 7.58 -6.45 -3.96
N SER A 50 8.69 -5.73 -4.07
CA SER A 50 9.86 -6.01 -3.25
C SER A 50 9.62 -5.67 -1.77
N ARG A 51 10.24 -6.45 -0.88
CA ARG A 51 10.23 -6.19 0.57
C ARG A 51 10.68 -4.76 0.91
N THR A 52 11.66 -4.23 0.19
CA THR A 52 12.14 -2.86 0.38
C THR A 52 11.06 -1.81 0.06
N ALA A 53 10.32 -1.99 -1.04
CA ALA A 53 9.22 -1.08 -1.40
C ALA A 53 8.07 -1.15 -0.38
N LEU A 54 7.76 -2.36 0.13
CA LEU A 54 6.76 -2.55 1.17
C LEU A 54 7.14 -1.83 2.47
N ARG A 55 8.40 -1.92 2.91
CA ARG A 55 8.87 -1.25 4.13
C ARG A 55 8.79 0.27 4.04
N GLU A 56 9.15 0.84 2.89
CA GLU A 56 9.02 2.28 2.66
C GLU A 56 7.54 2.71 2.61
N ALA A 57 6.67 1.89 2.03
CA ALA A 57 5.24 2.15 2.03
C ALA A 57 4.65 2.15 3.45
N ILE A 58 5.03 1.18 4.29
CA ILE A 58 4.62 1.11 5.69
C ILE A 58 5.11 2.36 6.44
N LYS A 59 6.38 2.77 6.28
CA LYS A 59 6.89 4.01 6.89
C LYS A 59 6.06 5.23 6.51
N ILE A 60 5.72 5.38 5.23
CA ILE A 60 4.89 6.49 4.74
C ILE A 60 3.50 6.46 5.38
N LEU A 61 2.93 5.28 5.58
CA LEU A 61 1.63 5.12 6.24
C LEU A 61 1.70 5.40 7.74
N SER A 62 2.71 4.88 8.45
CA SER A 62 2.91 5.17 9.87
C SER A 62 3.15 6.66 10.12
N ALA A 63 3.75 7.38 9.17
CA ALA A 63 3.91 8.83 9.26
C ALA A 63 2.58 9.61 9.10
N LYS A 64 1.51 8.96 8.64
CA LYS A 64 0.20 9.61 8.43
C LYS A 64 -0.74 9.56 9.64
N GLY A 65 -0.49 8.68 10.61
CA GLY A 65 -1.29 8.55 11.85
C GLY A 65 -2.43 7.55 11.71
#